data_AF-A0A7J7NMA8-F1
#
_entry.id   AF-A0A7J7NMA8-F1
#
_cell.length_a   1.000
_cell.length_b   1.000
_cell.length_c   1.000
_cell.angle_alpha   90.00
_cell.angle_beta   90.00
_cell.angle_gamma   90.00
#
_symmetry.space_group_name_H-M   'P 1'
#
loop_
_entity.id
_entity.type
_entity.pdbx_description
1 polymer ?
#
loop_
_entity_poly.entity_id
_entity_poly.type
_entity_poly.pdbx_seq_one_letter_code
_entity_poly.pdbx_strand_id
1 'polypeptide(L)'
;VYEYLEHRLVIAEASQRLRLPLISKDGEVNEDEIEKWSIMSRSSLDSSTSTSVTISSSSNSTNYVNNLVNSVTGVISNVLLLNGNDVAEPGVGGVPNRFLGITSSYLWQAQLQQTSSSVDMTEYQISLAREIESRLKAKCDRLTDAFAMDDMDRFSGNQITSARLPERVKSIIEDIEREEAVLHEDLYSADRESAEYYKVLEEILEVLIKLVKDLKLQHQHQYDSIRKTWLCQRVETMKAKLRCMEHLLLRDTYTPDSIPALHKIRKYLVEATEEASIAYNKAV
;
A
#
# COMPACT_ATOMS: atom_id res chain seq x y z
N VAL A 1 8.01 14.47 -15.46
CA VAL A 1 7.49 13.41 -14.56
C VAL A 1 8.03 13.58 -13.14
N TYR A 2 9.35 13.67 -12.96
CA TYR A 2 9.97 13.96 -11.65
C TYR A 2 9.50 15.28 -11.02
N GLU A 3 9.52 16.36 -11.78
CA GLU A 3 9.10 17.70 -11.31
C GLU A 3 7.61 17.76 -10.91
N TYR A 4 6.77 16.96 -11.57
CA TYR A 4 5.34 16.84 -11.26
C TYR A 4 5.10 16.01 -9.97
N LEU A 5 5.95 15.00 -9.72
CA LEU A 5 5.94 14.22 -8.49
C LEU A 5 6.42 15.05 -7.30
N GLU A 6 7.45 15.87 -7.49
CA GLU A 6 7.98 16.79 -6.49
C GLU A 6 6.93 17.83 -6.09
N HIS A 7 6.23 18.43 -7.06
CA HIS A 7 5.15 19.36 -6.79
C HIS A 7 3.97 18.72 -6.03
N ARG A 8 3.62 17.46 -6.33
CA ARG A 8 2.59 16.71 -5.58
C ARG A 8 3.03 16.37 -4.16
N LEU A 9 4.31 16.07 -3.95
CA LEU A 9 4.88 15.80 -2.62
C LEU A 9 4.78 17.05 -1.74
N VAL A 10 5.16 18.21 -2.28
CA VAL A 10 5.09 19.49 -1.56
C VAL A 10 3.65 19.87 -1.19
N ILE A 11 2.69 19.65 -2.09
CA ILE A 11 1.26 19.87 -1.81
C ILE A 11 0.75 18.91 -0.73
N ALA A 12 1.14 17.64 -0.79
CA ALA A 12 0.77 16.64 0.21
C ALA A 12 1.34 16.99 1.60
N GLU A 13 2.62 17.40 1.66
CA GLU A 13 3.27 17.86 2.89
C GLU A 13 2.57 19.11 3.47
N ALA A 14 2.25 20.10 2.63
CA ALA A 14 1.54 21.30 3.06
C ALA A 14 0.13 20.95 3.60
N SER A 15 -0.57 19.99 2.99
CA SER A 15 -1.88 19.53 3.46
C SER A 15 -1.82 18.80 4.80
N GLN A 16 -0.71 18.10 5.08
CA GLN A 16 -0.47 17.47 6.38
C GLN A 16 -0.16 18.52 7.45
N ARG A 17 0.60 19.58 7.10
CA ARG A 17 0.91 20.70 8.03
C ARG A 17 -0.31 21.56 8.37
N LEU A 18 -1.32 21.61 7.49
CA LEU A 18 -2.60 22.30 7.74
C LEU A 18 -3.59 21.46 8.57
N ARG A 19 -3.30 20.18 8.82
CA ARG A 19 -4.09 19.32 9.71
C ARG A 19 -3.82 19.75 11.15
N LEU A 20 -4.65 20.67 11.65
CA LEU A 20 -4.63 21.09 13.05
C LEU A 20 -4.85 19.86 13.94
N PRO A 21 -4.09 19.70 15.04
CA PRO A 21 -4.43 18.74 16.08
C PRO A 21 -5.85 19.02 16.55
N LEU A 22 -6.67 17.97 16.62
CA LEU A 22 -8.01 18.06 17.19
C LEU A 22 -7.85 18.38 18.69
N ILE A 23 -7.87 19.66 19.03
CA ILE A 23 -7.93 20.13 20.40
C ILE A 23 -9.32 19.73 20.92
N SER A 24 -9.34 18.82 21.89
CA SER A 24 -10.55 18.51 22.65
C SER A 24 -11.00 19.77 23.40
N LYS A 25 -12.29 19.82 23.75
CA LYS A 25 -12.99 21.01 24.25
C LYS A 25 -12.46 21.59 25.58
N ASP A 26 -11.37 21.04 26.13
CA ASP A 26 -10.78 21.44 27.42
C ASP A 26 -9.27 21.72 27.39
N GLY A 27 -8.65 21.85 26.21
CA GLY A 27 -7.30 22.41 26.10
C GLY A 27 -6.14 21.54 26.63
N GLU A 28 -6.37 20.26 26.90
CA GLU A 28 -5.31 19.30 27.23
C GLU A 28 -4.88 18.53 25.97
N VAL A 29 -3.60 18.63 25.62
CA VAL A 29 -2.99 17.90 24.51
C VAL A 29 -2.83 16.45 24.96
N ASN A 30 -3.69 15.56 24.45
CA ASN A 30 -3.56 14.12 24.71
C ASN A 30 -2.40 13.55 23.88
N GLU A 31 -1.20 13.62 24.44
CA GLU A 31 0.07 13.23 23.83
C GLU A 31 0.08 11.75 23.40
N ASP A 32 -0.71 10.92 24.08
CA ASP A 32 -0.90 9.49 23.82
C ASP A 32 -1.56 9.19 22.47
N GLU A 33 -2.42 10.08 21.96
CA GLU A 33 -3.03 9.92 20.63
C GLU A 33 -2.06 10.36 19.53
N ILE A 34 -1.27 11.41 19.74
CA ILE A 34 -0.31 11.88 18.73
C ILE A 34 0.80 10.83 18.49
N GLU A 35 1.23 10.16 19.54
CA GLU A 35 2.21 9.07 19.45
C GLU A 35 1.64 7.85 18.72
N LYS A 36 0.38 7.48 19.00
CA LYS A 36 -0.30 6.33 18.37
C LYS A 36 -0.49 6.50 16.85
N TRP A 37 -0.69 7.73 16.37
CA TRP A 37 -0.82 8.02 14.94
C TRP A 37 0.54 8.22 14.25
N SER A 38 1.58 8.64 15.00
CA SER A 38 2.97 8.70 14.52
C SER A 38 3.56 7.30 14.26
N ILE A 39 3.15 6.29 15.03
CA ILE A 39 3.57 4.89 14.84
C ILE A 39 2.97 4.28 13.56
N MET A 40 1.80 4.76 13.10
CA MET A 40 1.14 4.25 11.89
C MET A 40 1.86 4.67 10.59
N SER A 41 2.65 5.75 10.62
CA SER A 41 3.27 6.34 9.40
C SER A 41 4.69 5.83 9.10
N ARG A 42 5.26 4.91 9.89
CA ARG A 42 6.65 4.43 9.73
C ARG A 42 6.80 2.95 9.33
N SER A 43 5.72 2.24 9.03
CA SER A 43 5.73 0.78 8.87
C SER A 43 5.86 0.24 7.43
N SER A 44 6.64 0.88 6.55
CA SER A 44 6.78 0.42 5.15
C SER A 44 8.19 0.08 4.66
N LEU A 45 9.21 -0.11 5.52
CA LEU A 45 10.54 -0.57 5.10
C LEU A 45 11.26 -1.33 6.25
N ASP A 46 10.87 -2.59 6.50
CA ASP A 46 11.75 -3.73 6.84
C ASP A 46 10.96 -4.84 7.53
N SER A 47 10.88 -5.99 6.88
CA SER A 47 10.36 -7.23 7.45
C SER A 47 11.43 -7.93 8.29
N SER A 48 11.08 -8.44 9.47
CA SER A 48 11.17 -9.87 9.80
C SER A 48 11.12 -10.14 11.31
N THR A 49 10.27 -11.12 11.67
CA THR A 49 10.25 -11.94 12.90
C THR A 49 8.99 -11.78 13.77
N SER A 50 8.39 -12.95 14.05
CA SER A 50 7.38 -13.28 15.07
C SER A 50 5.91 -12.88 14.86
N THR A 51 5.15 -13.87 14.35
CA THR A 51 3.87 -14.37 14.88
C THR A 51 2.86 -13.37 15.47
N SER A 52 1.76 -13.13 14.75
CA SER A 52 0.37 -13.27 15.25
C SER A 52 -0.60 -12.54 14.32
N VAL A 53 -1.70 -13.21 14.03
CA VAL A 53 -2.84 -12.85 13.17
C VAL A 53 -3.41 -11.46 13.47
N THR A 54 -3.52 -10.60 12.46
CA THR A 54 -4.78 -9.92 12.03
C THR A 54 -4.54 -9.09 10.76
N ILE A 55 -5.24 -9.44 9.68
CA ILE A 55 -5.26 -8.68 8.42
C ILE A 55 -6.49 -7.77 8.48
N SER A 56 -6.27 -6.47 8.60
CA SER A 56 -7.25 -5.46 8.20
C SER A 56 -6.87 -4.98 6.81
N SER A 57 -7.70 -5.28 5.82
CA SER A 57 -7.61 -4.72 4.47
C SER A 57 -9.01 -4.31 4.04
N SER A 58 -9.34 -3.04 4.25
CA SER A 58 -10.37 -2.34 3.48
C SER A 58 -9.66 -1.46 2.45
N SER A 59 -9.54 -2.00 1.24
CA SER A 59 -9.30 -1.21 0.03
C SER A 59 -10.66 -0.96 -0.63
N ASN A 60 -11.24 0.21 -0.43
CA ASN A 60 -12.23 0.74 -1.37
C ASN A 60 -11.46 1.52 -2.44
N SER A 61 -11.14 0.84 -3.55
CA SER A 61 -10.78 1.50 -4.80
C SER A 61 -12.07 1.92 -5.50
N THR A 62 -12.44 3.19 -5.41
CA THR A 62 -13.36 3.79 -6.39
C THR A 62 -12.59 3.99 -7.69
N ASN A 63 -12.81 3.07 -8.63
CA ASN A 63 -12.48 3.26 -10.03
C ASN A 63 -13.28 4.46 -10.56
N TYR A 64 -12.60 5.58 -10.83
CA TYR A 64 -13.15 6.63 -11.68
C TYR A 64 -13.17 6.11 -13.12
N VAL A 65 -14.29 5.50 -13.50
CA VAL A 65 -14.61 5.19 -14.90
C VAL A 65 -14.99 6.50 -15.58
N ASN A 66 -14.08 6.96 -16.46
CA ASN A 66 -14.40 7.90 -17.51
C ASN A 66 -15.48 7.30 -18.42
N ASN A 67 -16.73 7.75 -18.28
CA ASN A 67 -17.73 7.58 -19.34
C ASN A 67 -17.92 8.91 -20.07
N LEU A 68 -17.12 9.04 -21.12
CA LEU A 68 -17.43 9.79 -22.32
C LEU A 68 -18.69 9.17 -22.94
N VAL A 69 -19.86 9.76 -22.70
CA VAL A 69 -21.04 9.53 -23.54
C VAL A 69 -21.14 10.69 -24.52
N ASN A 70 -20.67 10.42 -25.73
CA ASN A 70 -21.14 11.08 -26.93
C ASN A 70 -22.67 10.98 -26.99
N SER A 71 -23.36 12.11 -26.95
CA SER A 71 -24.59 12.26 -27.73
C SER A 71 -24.33 13.27 -28.83
N VAL A 72 -24.35 12.75 -30.06
CA VAL A 72 -24.33 13.49 -31.30
C VAL A 72 -25.69 14.16 -31.45
N THR A 73 -25.73 15.48 -31.31
CA THR A 73 -26.59 16.33 -32.14
C THR A 73 -25.74 17.49 -32.59
N GLY A 74 -25.31 17.42 -33.85
CA GLY A 74 -24.46 18.44 -34.43
C GLY A 74 -25.19 19.77 -34.59
N VAL A 75 -24.48 20.85 -34.31
CA VAL A 75 -24.35 22.02 -35.19
C VAL A 75 -22.98 22.61 -34.89
N ILE A 76 -22.08 22.56 -35.88
CA ILE A 76 -20.88 23.39 -35.92
C ILE A 76 -21.35 24.76 -36.41
N SER A 77 -21.02 25.81 -35.67
CA SER A 77 -20.42 27.07 -36.16
C SER A 77 -21.02 28.30 -35.50
N ASN A 78 -20.14 28.94 -34.74
CA ASN A 78 -19.92 30.37 -34.65
C ASN A 78 -21.00 31.28 -34.04
N VAL A 79 -20.44 32.18 -33.22
CA VAL A 79 -20.97 33.45 -32.72
C VAL A 79 -21.54 33.34 -31.31
N LEU A 80 -20.64 33.49 -30.33
CA LEU A 80 -20.95 34.17 -29.08
C LEU A 80 -19.67 34.79 -28.51
N LEU A 81 -19.11 35.73 -29.28
CA LEU A 81 -18.65 36.98 -28.68
C LEU A 81 -19.91 37.70 -28.21
N LEU A 82 -20.30 37.48 -26.96
CA LEU A 82 -21.28 38.34 -26.32
C LEU A 82 -20.87 38.48 -24.86
N ASN A 83 -20.60 39.74 -24.49
CA ASN A 83 -20.56 40.22 -23.12
C ASN A 83 -21.63 39.51 -22.28
N GLY A 84 -21.18 38.58 -21.43
CA GLY A 84 -21.99 37.95 -20.40
C GLY A 84 -21.57 38.49 -19.05
N ASN A 85 -22.01 39.71 -18.71
CA ASN A 85 -22.21 40.07 -17.31
C ASN A 85 -23.36 39.19 -16.80
N ASP A 86 -23.07 37.93 -16.49
CA ASP A 86 -24.06 37.01 -15.95
C ASP A 86 -24.21 37.30 -14.45
N VAL A 87 -25.05 38.30 -14.19
CA VAL A 87 -25.69 38.56 -12.89
C VAL A 87 -26.69 37.42 -12.66
N ALA A 88 -26.19 36.22 -12.41
CA ALA A 88 -26.96 35.18 -11.76
C ALA A 88 -26.87 35.45 -10.26
N GLU A 89 -27.86 36.16 -9.71
CA GLU A 89 -27.97 36.36 -8.27
C GLU A 89 -28.12 35.01 -7.56
N PRO A 90 -27.15 34.61 -6.72
CA PRO A 90 -27.38 33.51 -5.81
C PRO A 90 -28.24 34.03 -4.66
N GLY A 91 -29.30 33.30 -4.35
CA GLY A 91 -30.08 33.52 -3.14
C GLY A 91 -29.22 33.54 -1.86
N VAL A 92 -29.87 33.85 -0.75
CA VAL A 92 -29.24 34.17 0.56
C VAL A 92 -28.22 33.12 1.03
N GLY A 93 -28.33 31.86 0.60
CA GLY A 93 -27.30 30.82 0.76
C GLY A 93 -26.34 30.82 -0.43
N GLY A 94 -25.14 31.38 -0.26
CA GLY A 94 -24.13 31.47 -1.33
C GLY A 94 -23.77 30.13 -1.98
N VAL A 95 -23.26 30.19 -3.21
CA VAL A 95 -22.75 29.02 -3.96
C VAL A 95 -21.39 28.60 -3.38
N PRO A 96 -21.11 27.28 -3.25
CA PRO A 96 -19.79 26.79 -2.88
C PRO A 96 -18.69 27.42 -3.76
N ASN A 97 -17.54 27.74 -3.16
CA ASN A 97 -16.39 28.38 -3.82
C ASN A 97 -16.63 29.78 -4.40
N ARG A 98 -17.62 30.53 -3.90
CA ARG A 98 -17.83 31.95 -4.24
C ARG A 98 -18.03 32.80 -2.98
N PHE A 99 -17.07 33.65 -2.64
CA PHE A 99 -17.21 34.60 -1.53
C PHE A 99 -17.84 35.90 -2.03
N LEU A 100 -19.06 36.23 -1.58
CA LEU A 100 -19.80 37.43 -2.03
C LEU A 100 -19.93 37.55 -3.57
N GLY A 101 -19.94 36.42 -4.28
CA GLY A 101 -19.98 36.38 -5.75
C GLY A 101 -18.62 36.55 -6.43
N ILE A 102 -17.54 36.75 -5.67
CA ILE A 102 -16.16 36.79 -6.19
C ILE A 102 -15.69 35.36 -6.45
N THR A 103 -15.24 35.11 -7.68
CA THR A 103 -14.65 33.83 -8.11
C THR A 103 -13.14 34.00 -8.29
N SER A 104 -12.36 32.91 -8.17
CA SER A 104 -10.90 32.94 -8.42
C SER A 104 -10.53 33.52 -9.79
N SER A 105 -11.35 33.27 -10.82
CA SER A 105 -11.20 33.85 -12.16
C SER A 105 -11.35 35.37 -12.20
N TYR A 106 -12.22 35.94 -11.36
CA TYR A 106 -12.42 37.39 -11.26
C TYR A 106 -11.19 38.06 -10.63
N LEU A 107 -10.64 37.49 -9.57
CA LEU A 107 -9.41 37.99 -8.94
C LEU A 107 -8.22 37.93 -9.91
N TRP A 108 -8.13 36.83 -10.67
CA TRP A 108 -7.09 36.69 -11.69
C TRP A 108 -7.18 37.77 -12.78
N GLN A 109 -8.40 38.06 -13.27
CA GLN A 109 -8.62 39.11 -14.27
C GLN A 109 -8.39 40.51 -13.70
N ALA A 110 -8.80 40.76 -12.46
CA ALA A 110 -8.58 42.04 -11.77
C ALA A 110 -7.09 42.31 -11.54
N GLN A 111 -6.31 41.27 -11.21
CA GLN A 111 -4.86 41.35 -11.11
C GLN A 111 -4.20 41.60 -12.47
N LEU A 112 -4.60 40.88 -13.52
CA LEU A 112 -4.04 41.04 -14.87
C LEU A 112 -4.27 42.43 -15.48
N GLN A 113 -5.44 43.04 -15.22
CA GLN A 113 -5.77 44.39 -15.72
C GLN A 113 -4.98 45.50 -15.00
N GLN A 114 -4.51 45.27 -13.78
CA GLN A 114 -3.71 46.27 -13.05
C GLN A 114 -2.21 46.11 -13.28
N THR A 115 -1.72 44.91 -13.65
CA THR A 115 -0.29 44.69 -13.94
C THR A 115 0.25 45.41 -15.18
N SER A 116 -0.60 46.06 -16.00
CA SER A 116 -0.19 46.89 -17.14
C SER A 116 0.23 48.32 -16.77
N SER A 117 -0.03 48.77 -15.55
CA SER A 117 0.51 50.01 -14.97
C SER A 117 1.17 49.65 -13.65
N SER A 118 2.42 50.04 -13.40
CA SER A 118 3.13 49.70 -12.16
C SER A 118 2.45 50.34 -10.94
N VAL A 119 1.41 49.70 -10.44
CA VAL A 119 0.63 50.13 -9.27
C VAL A 119 1.01 49.24 -8.11
N ASP A 120 1.30 49.88 -6.97
CA ASP A 120 1.77 49.25 -5.74
C ASP A 120 0.76 48.19 -5.26
N MET A 121 1.25 47.03 -4.79
CA MET A 121 0.41 45.90 -4.35
C MET A 121 -0.60 46.31 -3.25
N THR A 122 -0.29 47.40 -2.54
CA THR A 122 -1.13 48.01 -1.51
C THR A 122 -2.40 48.66 -2.10
N GLU A 123 -2.33 49.28 -3.27
CA GLU A 123 -3.47 49.91 -3.94
C GLU A 123 -4.45 48.87 -4.51
N TYR A 124 -3.93 47.74 -4.99
CA TYR A 124 -4.75 46.58 -5.38
C TYR A 124 -5.54 46.03 -4.19
N GLN A 125 -4.88 45.86 -3.03
CA GLN A 125 -5.55 45.40 -1.81
C GLN A 125 -6.62 46.37 -1.32
N ILE A 126 -6.35 47.68 -1.37
CA ILE A 126 -7.33 48.72 -1.00
C ILE A 126 -8.54 48.71 -1.95
N SER A 127 -8.31 48.54 -3.25
CA SER A 127 -9.38 48.48 -4.26
C SER A 127 -10.24 47.22 -4.10
N LEU A 128 -9.61 46.07 -3.86
CA LEU A 128 -10.31 44.81 -3.61
C LEU A 128 -11.13 44.87 -2.30
N ALA A 129 -10.57 45.45 -1.24
CA ALA A 129 -11.28 45.62 0.03
C ALA A 129 -12.52 46.51 -0.13
N ARG A 130 -12.40 47.62 -0.89
CA ARG A 130 -13.53 48.52 -1.17
C ARG A 130 -14.63 47.84 -2.01
N GLU A 131 -14.24 47.00 -2.96
CA GLU A 131 -15.18 46.19 -3.75
C GLU A 131 -15.92 45.17 -2.88
N ILE A 132 -15.19 44.45 -2.00
CA ILE A 132 -15.78 43.51 -1.04
C ILE A 132 -16.76 44.22 -0.10
N GLU A 133 -16.38 45.38 0.42
CA GLU A 133 -17.22 46.20 1.29
C GLU A 133 -18.49 46.66 0.58
N SER A 134 -18.39 47.10 -0.68
CA SER A 134 -19.55 47.52 -1.47
C SER A 134 -20.54 46.37 -1.71
N ARG A 135 -20.04 45.16 -1.99
CA ARG A 135 -20.87 43.96 -2.21
C ARG A 135 -21.50 43.47 -0.93
N LEU A 136 -20.77 43.52 0.18
CA LEU A 136 -21.29 43.20 1.50
C LEU A 136 -22.41 44.18 1.88
N LYS A 137 -22.17 45.48 1.68
CA LYS A 137 -23.15 46.53 1.93
C LYS A 137 -24.41 46.33 1.10
N ALA A 138 -24.28 46.07 -0.20
CA ALA A 138 -25.42 45.77 -1.06
C ALA A 138 -26.21 44.54 -0.60
N LYS A 139 -25.54 43.48 -0.09
CA LYS A 139 -26.25 42.33 0.48
C LYS A 139 -26.96 42.65 1.80
N CYS A 140 -26.35 43.45 2.67
CA CYS A 140 -26.97 43.92 3.90
C CYS A 140 -28.18 44.83 3.63
N ASP A 141 -28.07 45.73 2.65
CA ASP A 141 -29.17 46.61 2.24
C ASP A 141 -30.33 45.78 1.68
N ARG A 142 -30.06 44.75 0.86
CA ARG A 142 -31.08 43.81 0.37
C ARG A 142 -31.73 42.98 1.47
N LEU A 143 -30.97 42.56 2.48
CA LEU A 143 -31.54 41.90 3.64
C LEU A 143 -32.45 42.87 4.41
N THR A 144 -32.02 44.11 4.58
CA THR A 144 -32.80 45.16 5.25
C THR A 144 -34.09 45.46 4.49
N ASP A 145 -34.03 45.55 3.15
CA ASP A 145 -35.21 45.70 2.28
C ASP A 145 -36.13 44.48 2.37
N ALA A 146 -35.58 43.26 2.40
CA ALA A 146 -36.38 42.04 2.56
C ALA A 146 -37.09 41.99 3.92
N PHE A 147 -36.41 42.37 5.01
CA PHE A 147 -37.01 42.45 6.34
C PHE A 147 -38.03 43.60 6.44
N ALA A 148 -37.79 44.74 5.79
CA ALA A 148 -38.73 45.86 5.76
C ALA A 148 -40.00 45.56 4.95
N MET A 149 -39.90 44.72 3.91
CA MET A 149 -41.04 44.21 3.15
C MET A 149 -41.78 43.08 3.89
N ASP A 150 -41.09 42.28 4.71
CA ASP A 150 -41.68 41.21 5.54
C ASP A 150 -42.60 41.76 6.66
N ASP A 151 -42.32 42.97 7.16
CA ASP A 151 -43.21 43.65 8.12
C ASP A 151 -44.54 44.12 7.49
N MET A 152 -44.57 44.36 6.17
CA MET A 152 -45.77 44.81 5.45
C MET A 152 -46.62 43.67 4.88
N ASP A 153 -46.07 42.45 4.75
CA ASP A 153 -46.76 41.26 4.19
C ASP A 153 -47.26 40.26 5.25
N ARG A 154 -47.39 40.70 6.51
CA ARG A 154 -47.89 39.89 7.64
C ARG A 154 -49.35 39.38 7.51
N PHE A 155 -50.00 39.58 6.36
CA PHE A 155 -51.38 39.15 6.10
C PHE A 155 -51.57 38.16 4.94
N SER A 156 -50.52 37.64 4.30
CA SER A 156 -50.68 36.61 3.26
C SER A 156 -50.01 35.29 3.62
N GLY A 157 -50.70 34.53 4.48
CA GLY A 157 -50.79 33.07 4.39
C GLY A 157 -49.49 32.26 4.38
N ASN A 158 -48.75 32.21 5.50
CA ASN A 158 -47.79 31.12 5.73
C ASN A 158 -47.56 30.77 7.21
N GLN A 159 -48.64 30.64 8.00
CA GLN A 159 -48.58 30.17 9.40
C GLN A 159 -48.55 28.63 9.58
N ILE A 160 -48.10 27.83 8.60
CA ILE A 160 -48.10 26.34 8.67
C ILE A 160 -46.70 25.72 8.76
N THR A 161 -45.61 26.51 8.72
CA THR A 161 -44.25 25.96 8.56
C THR A 161 -43.68 25.28 9.81
N SER A 162 -44.13 25.64 11.01
CA SER A 162 -43.57 25.12 12.28
C SER A 162 -44.32 23.89 12.83
N ALA A 163 -45.65 23.81 12.68
CA ALA A 163 -46.47 22.77 13.31
C ALA A 163 -46.37 21.37 12.66
N ARG A 164 -45.89 21.27 11.41
CA ARG A 164 -45.70 19.99 10.66
C ARG A 164 -44.24 19.53 10.59
N LEU A 165 -43.34 20.21 11.30
CA LEU A 165 -41.93 19.81 11.39
C LEU A 165 -41.78 18.41 12.04
N PRO A 166 -42.49 18.08 13.14
CA PRO A 166 -42.37 16.79 13.80
C PRO A 166 -42.77 15.62 12.90
N GLU A 167 -43.84 15.73 12.12
CA GLU A 167 -44.26 14.68 11.18
C GLU A 167 -43.26 14.48 10.03
N ARG A 168 -42.67 15.57 9.50
CA ARG A 168 -41.64 15.46 8.47
C ARG A 168 -40.36 14.82 9.01
N VAL A 169 -39.94 15.21 10.21
CA VAL A 169 -38.79 14.59 10.88
C VAL A 169 -39.07 13.11 11.15
N LYS A 170 -40.28 12.76 11.58
CA LYS A 170 -40.67 11.36 11.77
C LYS A 170 -40.60 10.55 10.47
N SER A 171 -41.12 11.08 9.36
CA SER A 171 -41.03 10.42 8.05
C SER A 171 -39.57 10.24 7.60
N ILE A 172 -38.73 11.26 7.82
CA ILE A 172 -37.29 11.20 7.47
C ILE A 172 -36.58 10.15 8.34
N ILE A 173 -36.91 10.07 9.64
CA ILE A 173 -36.34 9.05 10.53
C ILE A 173 -36.73 7.65 10.04
N GLU A 174 -38.00 7.43 9.71
CA GLU A 174 -38.46 6.12 9.21
C GLU A 174 -37.82 5.76 7.87
N ASP A 175 -37.56 6.74 7.00
CA ASP A 175 -36.83 6.54 5.75
C ASP A 175 -35.36 6.21 5.98
N ILE A 176 -34.70 6.88 6.94
CA ILE A 176 -33.32 6.59 7.35
C ILE A 176 -33.23 5.19 7.97
N GLU A 177 -34.14 4.82 8.87
CA GLU A 177 -34.17 3.49 9.49
C GLU A 177 -34.35 2.38 8.44
N ARG A 178 -35.15 2.64 7.40
CA ARG A 178 -35.33 1.70 6.29
C ARG A 178 -34.08 1.59 5.41
N GLU A 179 -33.43 2.71 5.13
CA GLU A 179 -32.16 2.72 4.38
C GLU A 179 -31.05 2.02 5.19
N GLU A 180 -30.98 2.25 6.50
CA GLU A 180 -30.04 1.59 7.41
C GLU A 180 -30.24 0.07 7.41
N ALA A 181 -31.49 -0.42 7.42
CA ALA A 181 -31.78 -1.85 7.33
C ALA A 181 -31.31 -2.47 6.01
N VAL A 182 -31.46 -1.76 4.89
CA VAL A 182 -30.97 -2.21 3.58
C VAL A 182 -29.44 -2.25 3.56
N LEU A 183 -28.77 -1.20 4.05
CA LEU A 183 -27.31 -1.16 4.12
C LEU A 183 -26.75 -2.24 5.03
N HIS A 184 -27.44 -2.58 6.12
CA HIS A 184 -27.05 -3.70 6.98
C HIS A 184 -27.15 -5.05 6.26
N GLU A 185 -28.23 -5.31 5.52
CA GLU A 185 -28.35 -6.54 4.72
C GLU A 185 -27.26 -6.61 3.65
N ASP A 186 -26.96 -5.49 2.97
CA ASP A 186 -25.88 -5.41 1.99
C ASP A 186 -24.52 -5.74 2.62
N LEU A 187 -24.23 -5.21 3.82
CA LEU A 187 -23.01 -5.55 4.57
C LEU A 187 -22.94 -7.04 4.91
N TYR A 188 -24.03 -7.64 5.37
CA TYR A 188 -24.06 -9.08 5.66
C TYR A 188 -23.94 -9.94 4.40
N SER A 189 -24.50 -9.50 3.29
CA SER A 189 -24.36 -10.19 2.00
C SER A 189 -22.91 -10.14 1.50
N ALA A 190 -22.25 -8.97 1.59
CA ALA A 190 -20.84 -8.81 1.26
C ALA A 190 -19.92 -9.63 2.18
N ASP A 191 -20.23 -9.69 3.48
CA ASP A 191 -19.46 -10.51 4.44
C ASP A 191 -19.58 -12.01 4.10
N ARG A 192 -20.78 -12.48 3.72
CA ARG A 192 -21.01 -13.85 3.26
C ARG A 192 -20.23 -14.17 1.98
N GLU A 193 -20.25 -13.28 0.99
CA GLU A 193 -19.45 -13.44 -0.24
C GLU A 193 -17.95 -13.47 0.07
N SER A 194 -17.48 -12.61 0.98
CA SER A 194 -16.08 -12.59 1.41
C SER A 194 -15.66 -13.93 2.03
N ALA A 195 -16.51 -14.53 2.87
CA ALA A 195 -16.25 -15.83 3.49
C ALA A 195 -16.16 -16.96 2.45
N GLU A 196 -16.97 -16.92 1.40
CA GLU A 196 -16.89 -17.87 0.28
C GLU A 196 -15.57 -17.74 -0.49
N TYR A 197 -15.09 -16.52 -0.76
CA TYR A 197 -13.78 -16.30 -1.38
C TYR A 197 -12.64 -16.85 -0.52
N TYR A 198 -12.66 -16.58 0.79
CA TYR A 198 -11.63 -17.12 1.69
C TYR A 198 -11.67 -18.65 1.76
N LYS A 199 -12.85 -19.26 1.71
CA LYS A 199 -13.00 -20.72 1.63
C LYS A 199 -12.39 -21.30 0.35
N VAL A 200 -12.69 -20.72 -0.82
CA VAL A 200 -12.10 -21.17 -2.09
C VAL A 200 -10.57 -21.01 -2.06
N LEU A 201 -10.07 -19.92 -1.47
CA LEU A 201 -8.64 -19.69 -1.31
C LEU A 201 -7.98 -20.76 -0.42
N GLU A 202 -8.65 -21.17 0.66
CA GLU A 202 -8.20 -22.25 1.53
C GLU A 202 -8.14 -23.59 0.78
N GLU A 203 -9.16 -23.91 -0.01
CA GLU A 203 -9.18 -25.13 -0.85
C GLU A 203 -8.03 -25.14 -1.86
N ILE A 204 -7.74 -24.01 -2.52
CA ILE A 204 -6.61 -23.88 -3.45
C ILE A 204 -5.28 -24.08 -2.73
N LEU A 205 -5.12 -23.47 -1.55
CA LEU A 205 -3.91 -23.62 -0.75
C LEU A 205 -3.70 -25.07 -0.32
N GLU A 206 -4.76 -25.77 0.08
CA GLU A 206 -4.69 -27.18 0.47
C GLU A 206 -4.24 -28.07 -0.71
N VAL A 207 -4.81 -27.84 -1.90
CA VAL A 207 -4.40 -28.55 -3.12
C VAL A 207 -2.94 -28.25 -3.47
N LEU A 208 -2.49 -27.00 -3.34
CA LEU A 208 -1.09 -26.63 -3.60
C LEU A 208 -0.13 -27.30 -2.61
N ILE A 209 -0.51 -27.39 -1.34
CA ILE A 209 0.27 -28.08 -0.31
C ILE A 209 0.38 -29.57 -0.65
N LYS A 210 -0.72 -30.23 -1.02
CA LYS A 210 -0.74 -31.63 -1.45
C LYS A 210 0.16 -31.84 -2.68
N LEU A 211 0.05 -30.97 -3.69
CA LEU A 211 0.87 -31.05 -4.91
C LEU A 211 2.37 -30.93 -4.60
N VAL A 212 2.77 -29.97 -3.76
CA VAL A 212 4.18 -29.75 -3.43
C VAL A 212 4.73 -30.92 -2.59
N LYS A 213 4.00 -31.36 -1.57
CA LYS A 213 4.43 -32.46 -0.70
C LYS A 213 4.47 -33.80 -1.45
N ASP A 214 3.36 -34.17 -2.08
CA ASP A 214 3.16 -35.53 -2.59
C ASP A 214 3.79 -35.73 -3.96
N LEU A 215 3.77 -34.72 -4.83
CA LEU A 215 4.30 -34.86 -6.20
C LEU A 215 5.74 -34.38 -6.34
N LYS A 216 6.10 -33.22 -5.78
CA LYS A 216 7.46 -32.70 -5.95
C LYS A 216 8.43 -33.25 -4.92
N LEU A 217 8.11 -33.09 -3.63
CA LEU A 217 9.07 -33.42 -2.58
C LEU A 217 9.21 -34.94 -2.40
N GLN A 218 8.09 -35.67 -2.38
CA GLN A 218 8.12 -37.12 -2.19
C GLN A 218 8.73 -37.86 -3.40
N HIS A 219 8.41 -37.48 -4.63
CA HIS A 219 9.05 -38.08 -5.81
C HIS A 219 10.56 -37.82 -5.84
N GLN A 220 10.99 -36.60 -5.51
CA GLN A 220 12.41 -36.28 -5.40
C GLN A 220 13.09 -37.12 -4.32
N HIS A 221 12.47 -37.26 -3.15
CA HIS A 221 12.99 -38.12 -2.08
C HIS A 221 13.14 -39.59 -2.51
N GLN A 222 12.14 -40.13 -3.21
CA GLN A 222 12.20 -41.50 -3.74
C GLN A 222 13.31 -41.67 -4.78
N TYR A 223 13.44 -40.72 -5.71
CA TYR A 223 14.51 -40.73 -6.72
C TYR A 223 15.90 -40.66 -6.08
N ASP A 224 16.10 -39.76 -5.12
CA ASP A 224 17.38 -39.61 -4.42
C ASP A 224 17.71 -40.84 -3.58
N SER A 225 16.70 -41.49 -2.98
CA SER A 225 16.86 -42.75 -2.25
C SER A 225 17.38 -43.87 -3.17
N ILE A 226 16.77 -44.06 -4.33
CA ILE A 226 17.21 -45.07 -5.33
C ILE A 226 18.61 -44.73 -5.85
N ARG A 227 18.90 -43.46 -6.10
CA ARG A 227 20.23 -43.03 -6.56
C ARG A 227 21.29 -43.28 -5.51
N LYS A 228 20.99 -43.01 -4.23
CA LYS A 228 21.87 -43.29 -3.10
C LYS A 228 22.17 -44.77 -2.98
N THR A 229 21.15 -45.64 -3.00
CA THR A 229 21.36 -47.10 -2.89
C THR A 229 22.19 -47.63 -4.05
N TRP A 230 21.94 -47.15 -5.28
CA TRP A 230 22.75 -47.52 -6.45
C TRP A 230 24.23 -47.10 -6.31
N LEU A 231 24.48 -45.86 -5.85
CA LEU A 231 25.84 -45.38 -5.61
C LEU A 231 26.54 -46.17 -4.51
N CYS A 232 25.86 -46.47 -3.41
CA CYS A 232 26.38 -47.31 -2.33
C CYS A 232 26.79 -48.69 -2.86
N GLN A 233 25.91 -49.38 -3.60
CA GLN A 233 26.21 -50.69 -4.18
C GLN A 233 27.42 -50.62 -5.13
N ARG A 234 27.55 -49.55 -5.92
CA ARG A 234 28.68 -49.35 -6.82
C ARG A 234 30.00 -49.13 -6.07
N VAL A 235 29.98 -48.41 -4.95
CA VAL A 235 31.15 -48.24 -4.08
C VAL A 235 31.52 -49.57 -3.41
N GLU A 236 30.54 -50.33 -2.92
CA GLU A 236 30.77 -51.63 -2.30
C GLU A 236 31.37 -52.65 -3.28
N THR A 237 30.85 -52.71 -4.51
CA THR A 237 31.43 -53.57 -5.55
C THR A 237 32.85 -53.16 -5.91
N MET A 238 33.14 -51.87 -6.00
CA MET A 238 34.50 -51.39 -6.22
C MET A 238 35.43 -51.73 -5.05
N LYS A 239 34.97 -51.57 -3.81
CA LYS A 239 35.70 -51.97 -2.60
C LYS A 239 36.01 -53.47 -2.60
N ALA A 240 35.05 -54.31 -2.99
CA ALA A 240 35.26 -55.76 -3.11
C ALA A 240 36.30 -56.10 -4.19
N LYS A 241 36.25 -55.43 -5.34
CA LYS A 241 37.25 -55.60 -6.41
C LYS A 241 38.65 -55.23 -5.95
N LEU A 242 38.81 -54.10 -5.26
CA LEU A 242 40.10 -53.66 -4.72
C LEU A 242 40.67 -54.67 -3.72
N ARG A 243 39.84 -55.21 -2.81
CA ARG A 243 40.25 -56.26 -1.88
C ARG A 243 40.67 -57.55 -2.60
N CYS A 244 39.95 -57.97 -3.64
CA CYS A 244 40.36 -59.12 -4.46
C CYS A 244 41.73 -58.88 -5.13
N MET A 245 41.96 -57.68 -5.67
CA MET A 245 43.25 -57.34 -6.26
C MET A 245 44.37 -57.33 -5.21
N GLU A 246 44.12 -56.81 -4.01
CA GLU A 246 45.06 -56.86 -2.89
C GLU A 246 45.45 -58.30 -2.55
N HIS A 247 44.47 -59.20 -2.40
CA HIS A 247 44.74 -60.62 -2.13
C HIS A 247 45.48 -61.30 -3.29
N LEU A 248 45.19 -60.94 -4.54
CA LEU A 248 45.88 -61.48 -5.71
C LEU A 248 47.34 -61.02 -5.76
N LEU A 249 47.60 -59.73 -5.48
CA LEU A 249 48.95 -59.19 -5.38
C LEU A 249 49.74 -59.88 -4.25
N LEU A 250 49.13 -60.05 -3.07
CA LEU A 250 49.77 -60.75 -1.94
C LEU A 250 50.11 -62.20 -2.29
N ARG A 251 49.20 -62.93 -2.95
CA ARG A 251 49.45 -64.29 -3.41
C ARG A 251 50.61 -64.34 -4.41
N ASP A 252 50.65 -63.39 -5.35
CA ASP A 252 51.65 -63.38 -6.42
C ASP A 252 53.03 -62.89 -5.92
N THR A 253 53.08 -62.04 -4.89
CA THR A 253 54.36 -61.60 -4.27
C THR A 253 54.91 -62.57 -3.25
N TYR A 254 54.05 -63.20 -2.43
CA TYR A 254 54.46 -64.12 -1.37
C TYR A 254 54.22 -65.57 -1.81
N THR A 255 55.05 -66.04 -2.73
CA THR A 255 55.10 -67.43 -3.16
C THR A 255 55.91 -68.26 -2.16
N PRO A 256 55.73 -69.61 -2.12
CA PRO A 256 56.51 -70.48 -1.24
C PRO A 256 58.03 -70.36 -1.47
N ASP A 257 58.45 -69.89 -2.66
CA ASP A 257 59.85 -69.68 -3.00
C ASP A 257 60.36 -68.27 -2.65
N SER A 258 59.49 -67.24 -2.74
CA SER A 258 59.90 -65.86 -2.44
C SER A 258 59.99 -65.60 -0.93
N ILE A 259 59.16 -66.25 -0.12
CA ILE A 259 59.14 -66.07 1.34
C ILE A 259 60.47 -66.49 2.01
N PRO A 260 61.04 -67.68 1.72
CA PRO A 260 62.35 -68.08 2.25
C PRO A 260 63.48 -67.17 1.76
N ALA A 261 63.42 -66.75 0.48
CA ALA A 261 64.41 -65.83 -0.09
C ALA A 261 64.39 -64.48 0.64
N LEU A 262 63.20 -63.91 0.91
CA LEU A 262 63.04 -62.68 1.68
C LEU A 262 63.58 -62.82 3.11
N HIS A 263 63.34 -63.95 3.77
CA HIS A 263 63.88 -64.22 5.11
C HIS A 263 65.42 -64.25 5.10
N LYS A 264 66.01 -64.85 4.06
CA LYS A 264 67.47 -64.90 3.90
C LYS A 264 68.06 -63.51 3.66
N ILE A 265 67.44 -62.70 2.80
CA ILE A 265 67.84 -61.30 2.57
C ILE A 265 67.71 -60.47 3.86
N ARG A 266 66.59 -60.63 4.59
CA ARG A 266 66.37 -59.94 5.87
C ARG A 266 67.46 -60.31 6.88
N LYS A 267 67.84 -61.58 6.97
CA LYS A 267 68.93 -62.03 7.85
C LYS A 267 70.26 -61.37 7.51
N TYR A 268 70.65 -61.38 6.23
CA TYR A 268 71.89 -60.72 5.79
C TYR A 268 71.90 -59.22 6.05
N LEU A 269 70.76 -58.53 5.85
CA LEU A 269 70.66 -57.11 6.13
C LEU A 269 70.81 -56.83 7.64
N VAL A 270 70.19 -57.64 8.49
CA VAL A 270 70.32 -57.49 9.95
C VAL A 270 71.77 -57.70 10.38
N GLU A 271 72.41 -58.78 9.92
CA GLU A 271 73.83 -59.05 10.19
C GLU A 271 74.73 -57.89 9.72
N ALA A 272 74.52 -57.37 8.50
CA ALA A 272 75.28 -56.24 7.98
C ALA A 272 75.04 -54.95 8.78
N THR A 273 73.82 -54.70 9.27
CA THR A 273 73.54 -53.54 10.12
C THR A 273 74.17 -53.68 11.50
N GLU A 274 74.21 -54.89 12.06
CA GLU A 274 74.84 -55.17 13.34
C GLU A 274 76.36 -55.00 13.23
N GLU A 275 76.99 -55.57 12.20
CA GLU A 275 78.41 -55.37 11.90
C GLU A 275 78.76 -53.89 11.68
N ALA A 276 77.94 -53.15 10.92
CA ALA A 276 78.13 -51.71 10.72
C ALA A 276 78.00 -50.92 12.03
N SER A 277 77.07 -51.30 12.91
CA SER A 277 76.90 -50.67 14.22
C SER A 277 78.09 -50.95 15.15
N ILE A 278 78.63 -52.18 15.12
CA ILE A 278 79.82 -52.57 15.88
C ILE A 278 81.05 -51.83 15.36
N ALA A 279 81.20 -51.71 14.03
CA ALA A 279 82.29 -50.98 13.40
C ALA A 279 82.23 -49.48 13.73
N TYR A 280 81.04 -48.88 13.71
CA TYR A 280 80.83 -47.49 14.11
C TYR A 280 81.18 -47.26 15.59
N ASN A 281 80.64 -48.10 16.48
CA ASN A 281 80.92 -48.03 17.93
C ASN A 281 82.41 -48.27 18.27
N LYS A 282 83.17 -48.92 17.37
CA LYS A 282 84.62 -49.12 17.52
C LYS A 282 85.45 -47.95 16.96
N ALA A 283 84.87 -47.16 16.05
CA ALA A 283 85.52 -46.02 15.40
C ALA A 283 85.30 -44.69 16.13
N VAL A 284 84.26 -44.60 16.97
CA VAL A 284 84.01 -43.52 17.95
C VAL A 284 84.77 -43.83 19.24
#